data_AF-A0A368F0H5-F1
#
_entry.id   AF-A0A368F0H5-F1
#
_cell.length_a   1.000
_cell.length_b   1.000
_cell.length_c   1.000
_cell.angle_alpha   90.00
_cell.angle_beta   90.00
_cell.angle_gamma   90.00
#
_symmetry.space_group_name_H-M   'P 1'
#
loop_
_entity.id
_entity.type
_entity.pdbx_description
1 polymer ?
#
loop_
_entity_poly.entity_id
_entity_poly.type
_entity_poly.pdbx_seq_one_letter_code
_entity_poly.pdbx_strand_id
1 'polypeptide(L)'
;MDIILVWNDFKFTPTITMNSNVHIDFTHNLKRYLNFLRGKVQSTVTSKVNSEVPKLLAKAIEEKVNPRLQQLKQKIIGMGITQYGIEWKVQNNILRVILRPTK
;
A
#
# COMPACT_ATOMS: atom_id res chain seq x y z
N MET A 1 -5.24 -7.13 8.11
CA MET A 1 -4.20 -6.58 7.23
C MET A 1 -4.31 -5.09 7.38
N ASP A 2 -3.22 -4.44 7.75
CA ASP A 2 -3.24 -3.02 8.06
C ASP A 2 -2.23 -2.30 7.16
N ILE A 3 -2.68 -1.19 6.59
CA ILE A 3 -1.87 -0.36 5.70
C ILE A 3 -1.90 1.06 6.25
N ILE A 4 -0.75 1.56 6.65
CA ILE A 4 -0.56 2.93 7.11
C ILE A 4 0.22 3.68 6.04
N LEU A 5 -0.32 4.78 5.54
CA LEU A 5 0.33 5.63 4.54
C LEU A 5 0.74 6.94 5.20
N VAL A 6 2.06 7.16 5.31
CA VAL A 6 2.59 8.43 5.81
C VAL A 6 2.81 9.36 4.63
N TRP A 7 2.13 10.50 4.64
CA TRP A 7 2.30 11.55 3.64
C TRP A 7 3.54 12.41 3.95
N ASN A 8 4.35 12.64 2.93
CA ASN A 8 5.43 13.62 2.95
C ASN A 8 5.61 14.23 1.55
N ASP A 9 5.20 15.49 1.36
CA ASP A 9 5.38 16.28 0.13
C ASP A 9 5.20 15.48 -1.20
N PHE A 10 3.96 15.06 -1.49
CA PHE A 10 3.63 14.29 -2.71
C PHE A 10 4.32 12.93 -2.83
N LYS A 11 4.74 12.37 -1.69
CA LYS A 11 5.21 11.00 -1.57
C LYS A 11 4.49 10.33 -0.40
N PHE A 12 3.97 9.13 -0.63
CA PHE A 12 3.53 8.23 0.43
C PHE A 12 4.63 7.22 0.75
N THR A 13 4.90 7.06 2.04
CA THR A 13 5.69 5.96 2.58
C THR A 13 4.74 4.98 3.27
N PRO A 14 4.56 3.77 2.71
CA PRO A 14 3.69 2.77 3.30
C PRO A 14 4.38 1.99 4.42
N THR A 15 3.66 1.75 5.51
CA THR A 15 3.94 0.70 6.49
C THR A 15 2.81 -0.31 6.41
N ILE A 16 3.12 -1.55 6.02
CA ILE A 16 2.13 -2.58 5.75
C ILE A 16 2.39 -3.77 6.67
N THR A 17 1.40 -4.11 7.49
CA THR A 17 1.42 -5.31 8.33
C THR A 17 0.38 -6.29 7.83
N MET A 18 0.80 -7.55 7.71
CA MET A 18 -0.04 -8.62 7.18
C MET A 18 0.05 -9.85 8.05
N ASN A 19 -1.12 -10.30 8.51
CA ASN A 19 -1.30 -11.57 9.19
C ASN A 19 -2.43 -12.31 8.49
N SER A 20 -2.05 -13.26 7.64
CA SER A 20 -2.99 -14.03 6.81
C SER A 20 -3.33 -15.35 7.47
N ASN A 21 -4.59 -15.76 7.35
CA ASN A 21 -5.01 -17.12 7.66
C ASN A 21 -5.23 -17.88 6.34
N VAL A 22 -4.18 -18.55 5.85
CA VAL A 22 -4.25 -19.29 4.58
C VAL A 22 -4.79 -20.69 4.86
N HIS A 23 -5.84 -21.08 4.14
CA HIS A 23 -6.33 -22.45 4.11
C HIS A 23 -5.77 -23.20 2.91
N ILE A 24 -5.21 -24.38 3.14
CA ILE A 24 -4.77 -25.28 2.07
C ILE A 24 -5.59 -26.55 2.15
N ASP A 25 -6.11 -27.00 1.02
CA ASP A 25 -6.70 -28.33 0.90
C ASP A 25 -6.02 -29.10 -0.24
N PHE A 26 -5.82 -30.38 -0.01
CA PHE A 26 -5.20 -31.27 -1.00
C PHE A 26 -6.29 -32.00 -1.77
N THR A 27 -6.09 -32.10 -3.08
CA THR A 27 -6.95 -32.94 -3.93
C THR A 27 -6.86 -34.41 -3.49
N HIS A 28 -7.88 -35.21 -3.81
CA HIS A 28 -8.09 -36.54 -3.23
C HIS A 28 -6.83 -37.44 -3.23
N ASN A 29 -6.08 -37.46 -4.33
CA ASN A 29 -4.86 -38.26 -4.46
C ASN A 29 -3.73 -37.76 -3.55
N LEU A 30 -3.53 -36.44 -3.48
CA LEU A 30 -2.52 -35.83 -2.61
C LEU A 30 -2.94 -35.92 -1.13
N LYS A 31 -4.23 -35.85 -0.84
CA LYS A 31 -4.76 -36.03 0.52
C LYS A 31 -4.53 -37.45 1.02
N ARG A 32 -4.69 -38.47 0.17
CA ARG A 32 -4.46 -39.88 0.54
C ARG A 32 -3.03 -40.15 1.02
N TYR A 33 -2.03 -39.55 0.39
CA TYR A 33 -0.63 -39.87 0.65
C TYR A 33 0.15 -38.77 1.37
N LEU A 34 -0.23 -37.50 1.23
CA LEU A 34 0.57 -36.34 1.66
C LEU A 34 -0.14 -35.45 2.68
N ASN A 35 -1.34 -35.80 3.17
CA ASN A 35 -2.07 -34.95 4.12
C ASN A 35 -1.27 -34.65 5.40
N PHE A 36 -0.33 -35.51 5.78
CA PHE A 36 0.59 -35.26 6.89
C PHE A 36 1.49 -34.02 6.67
N LEU A 37 1.76 -33.64 5.41
CA LEU A 37 2.53 -32.43 5.05
C LEU A 37 1.69 -31.16 5.07
N ARG A 38 0.35 -31.26 5.18
CA ARG A 38 -0.57 -30.12 5.01
C ARG A 38 -0.21 -28.94 5.91
N GLY A 39 0.04 -29.20 7.20
CA GLY A 39 0.41 -28.15 8.16
C GLY A 39 1.72 -27.43 7.78
N LYS A 40 2.72 -28.19 7.32
CA LYS A 40 4.00 -27.62 6.85
C LYS A 40 3.82 -26.77 5.60
N VAL A 41 3.04 -27.26 4.62
CA VAL A 41 2.76 -26.51 3.39
C VAL A 41 1.96 -25.24 3.70
N GLN A 42 0.96 -25.33 4.57
CA GLN A 42 0.17 -24.17 5.01
C GLN A 42 1.02 -23.11 5.71
N SER A 43 1.90 -23.53 6.62
CA SER A 43 2.84 -22.63 7.29
C SER A 43 3.77 -21.93 6.30
N THR A 44 4.34 -22.67 5.34
CA THR A 44 5.25 -22.11 4.33
C THR A 44 4.53 -21.10 3.43
N VAL A 45 3.35 -21.44 2.93
CA VAL A 45 2.56 -20.53 2.08
C VAL A 45 2.13 -19.30 2.87
N THR A 46 1.65 -19.46 4.10
CA THR A 46 1.26 -18.34 4.97
C THR A 46 2.42 -17.38 5.19
N SER A 47 3.61 -17.90 5.52
CA SER A 47 4.82 -17.10 5.69
C SER A 47 5.19 -16.35 4.40
N LYS A 48 5.16 -17.03 3.26
CA LYS A 48 5.47 -16.42 1.96
C LYS A 48 4.48 -15.30 1.63
N VAL A 49 3.18 -15.55 1.78
CA VAL A 49 2.11 -14.57 1.58
C VAL A 49 2.29 -13.34 2.49
N ASN A 50 2.53 -13.56 3.78
CA ASN A 50 2.77 -12.48 4.74
C ASN A 50 4.02 -11.66 4.43
N SER A 51 4.99 -12.22 3.70
CA SER A 51 6.23 -11.52 3.34
C SER A 51 6.19 -10.83 1.96
N GLU A 52 5.54 -11.43 0.97
CA GLU A 52 5.58 -10.95 -0.42
C GLU A 52 4.46 -9.94 -0.72
N VAL A 53 3.25 -10.15 -0.18
CA VAL A 53 2.13 -9.24 -0.45
C VAL A 53 2.42 -7.82 0.05
N PRO A 54 2.98 -7.60 1.26
CA PRO A 54 3.40 -6.27 1.70
C PRO A 54 4.43 -5.61 0.77
N LYS A 55 5.40 -6.38 0.26
CA LYS A 55 6.42 -5.86 -0.67
C LYS A 55 5.80 -5.44 -2.00
N LEU A 56 4.92 -6.26 -2.56
CA LEU A 56 4.24 -5.95 -3.82
C LEU A 56 3.37 -4.69 -3.71
N LEU A 57 2.68 -4.53 -2.57
CA LEU A 57 1.89 -3.34 -2.29
C LEU A 57 2.75 -2.09 -2.09
N ALA A 58 3.85 -2.20 -1.33
CA ALA A 58 4.80 -1.11 -1.18
C ALA A 58 5.36 -0.67 -2.54
N LYS A 59 5.75 -1.64 -3.37
CA LYS A 59 6.22 -1.41 -4.74
C LYS A 59 5.15 -0.75 -5.60
N ALA A 60 3.89 -1.20 -5.53
CA ALA A 60 2.79 -0.58 -6.28
C ALA A 60 2.57 0.88 -5.87
N ILE A 61 2.67 1.21 -4.58
CA ILE A 61 2.56 2.59 -4.08
C ILE A 61 3.73 3.43 -4.61
N GLU A 62 4.95 2.90 -4.56
CA GLU A 62 6.15 3.59 -5.03
C GLU A 62 6.16 3.80 -6.55
N GLU A 63 5.72 2.81 -7.34
CA GLU A 63 5.82 2.83 -8.79
C GLU A 63 4.57 3.38 -9.49
N LYS A 64 3.41 3.37 -8.83
CA LYS A 64 2.13 3.80 -9.44
C LYS A 64 1.51 5.01 -8.76
N VAL A 65 1.48 5.04 -7.42
CA VAL A 65 0.81 6.13 -6.69
C VAL A 65 1.72 7.36 -6.62
N ASN A 66 2.95 7.19 -6.16
CA ASN A 66 3.90 8.30 -6.00
C ASN A 66 4.17 9.06 -7.31
N PRO A 67 4.37 8.42 -8.47
CA PRO A 67 4.58 9.15 -9.72
C PRO A 67 3.37 9.99 -10.14
N ARG A 68 2.14 9.50 -9.89
CA ARG A 68 0.92 10.27 -10.14
C ARG A 68 0.82 11.49 -9.23
N LEU A 69 1.23 11.37 -7.98
CA LEU A 69 1.31 12.50 -7.05
C LEU A 69 2.36 13.52 -7.50
N GLN A 70 3.51 13.09 -7.98
CA GLN A 70 4.52 13.99 -8.54
C GLN A 70 4.00 14.70 -9.80
N GLN A 71 3.29 13.99 -10.69
CA GLN A 71 2.62 14.63 -11.83
C GLN A 71 1.58 15.67 -11.39
N LEU A 72 0.82 15.38 -10.33
CA LEU A 72 -0.11 16.34 -9.75
C LEU A 72 0.62 17.58 -9.22
N LYS A 73 1.74 17.41 -8.50
CA LYS A 73 2.60 18.52 -8.04
C LYS A 73 3.03 19.42 -9.20
N GLN A 74 3.50 18.82 -10.31
CA GLN A 74 3.91 19.57 -11.50
C GLN A 74 2.75 20.32 -12.15
N LYS A 75 1.56 19.70 -12.26
CA LYS A 75 0.38 20.38 -12.80
C LYS A 75 -0.02 21.59 -11.97
N ILE A 76 0.02 21.46 -10.64
CA ILE A 76 -0.32 22.55 -9.71
C ILE A 76 0.67 23.72 -9.85
N ILE A 77 1.97 23.42 -9.95
CA ILE A 77 3.00 24.44 -10.20
C ILE A 77 2.77 25.11 -11.57
N GLY A 78 2.51 24.32 -12.61
CA GLY A 78 2.28 24.82 -13.97
C GLY A 78 1.00 25.66 -14.14
N MET A 79 0.00 25.47 -13.27
CA MET A 79 -1.18 26.33 -13.22
C MET A 79 -0.87 27.75 -12.72
N GLY A 80 0.34 28.00 -12.19
CA GLY A 80 0.73 29.34 -11.75
C GLY A 80 -0.11 29.85 -10.59
N ILE A 81 -0.59 28.95 -9.72
CA ILE A 81 -1.34 29.32 -8.50
C ILE A 81 -0.36 29.97 -7.52
N THR A 82 -0.05 31.24 -7.75
CA THR A 82 0.85 32.07 -6.91
C THR A 82 0.07 32.91 -5.90
N GLN A 83 -1.21 33.17 -6.20
CA GLN A 83 -2.16 33.90 -5.37
C GLN A 83 -2.74 33.08 -4.20
N TYR A 84 -2.42 31.78 -4.12
CA TYR A 84 -2.79 30.95 -2.97
C TYR A 84 -1.59 30.15 -2.46
N GLY A 85 -1.36 30.19 -1.15
CA GLY A 85 -0.57 29.19 -0.45
C GLY A 85 -1.34 27.86 -0.41
N ILE A 86 -0.67 26.76 -0.78
CA ILE A 86 -1.26 25.43 -0.81
C ILE A 86 -0.72 24.61 0.35
N GLU A 87 -1.60 24.19 1.26
CA GLU A 87 -1.28 23.33 2.39
C GLU A 87 -1.92 21.94 2.20
N TRP A 88 -1.12 20.89 2.44
CA TRP A 88 -1.55 19.50 2.35
C TRP A 88 -1.59 18.89 3.74
N LYS A 89 -2.70 18.25 4.11
CA LYS A 89 -2.86 17.63 5.42
C LYS A 89 -3.58 16.30 5.32
N VAL A 90 -3.05 15.27 5.99
CA VAL A 90 -3.78 14.01 6.19
C VAL A 90 -4.54 14.10 7.50
N GLN A 91 -5.86 13.91 7.46
CA GLN A 91 -6.70 13.88 8.66
C GLN A 91 -7.87 12.94 8.44
N ASN A 92 -8.11 12.04 9.41
CA ASN A 92 -9.11 10.97 9.33
C ASN A 92 -8.94 10.12 8.06
N ASN A 93 -7.70 9.75 7.72
CA ASN A 93 -7.34 8.99 6.51
C ASN A 93 -7.72 9.67 5.18
N ILE A 94 -8.00 10.97 5.20
CA ILE A 94 -8.28 11.77 4.00
C ILE A 94 -7.13 12.74 3.78
N LEU A 95 -6.52 12.71 2.60
CA LEU A 95 -5.61 13.75 2.14
C LEU A 95 -6.43 14.97 1.72
N ARG A 96 -6.32 16.05 2.49
CA ARG A 96 -7.01 17.33 2.25
C ARG A 96 -6.03 18.34 1.65
N VAL A 97 -6.57 19.14 0.73
CA VAL A 97 -5.90 20.29 0.14
C VAL A 97 -6.57 21.54 0.67
N ILE A 98 -5.78 22.46 1.22
CA ILE A 98 -6.25 23.73 1.73
C ILE A 98 -5.59 24.83 0.90
N LEU A 99 -6.40 25.64 0.23
CA LEU A 99 -5.96 26.81 -0.51
C LEU A 99 -6.20 28.04 0.37
N ARG A 100 -5.14 28.79 0.68
CA ARG A 100 -5.22 30.04 1.45
C ARG A 100 -4.75 31.20 0.58
N PRO A 101 -5.47 32.32 0.48
CA PRO A 101 -4.99 33.48 -0.25
C PRO A 101 -3.64 33.93 0.30
N THR A 102 -2.64 34.12 -0.57
CA THR A 102 -1.42 34.85 -0.21
C THR A 102 -1.76 36.33 -0.24
N LYS A 103 -1.62 37.01 0.91
CA LYS A 103 -1.79 38.47 1.00
C LYS A 103 -0.79 39.20 0.12
#